data_AF-A0A0M9AKG2-F1
#
_entry.id   AF-A0A0M9AKG2-F1
#
_cell.length_a   1.000
_cell.length_b   1.000
_cell.length_c   1.000
_cell.angle_alpha   90.00
_cell.angle_beta   90.00
_cell.angle_gamma   90.00
#
_symmetry.space_group_name_H-M   'P 1'
#
loop_
_entity.id
_entity.type
_entity.pdbx_description
1 polymer ?
#
loop_
_entity_poly.entity_id
_entity_poly.type
_entity_poly.pdbx_seq_one_letter_code
_entity_poly.pdbx_strand_id
1 'polypeptide(L)'
;MGPSYRVLESLRSRVEYDLGDLRDQLKLACEHYPQLGGRTVTVASRRSPGADHSHFTPHASAEPLNRIIRLPVETRPSYQTVFHELAHLEIYERERFGAALPASSEEFTSIYTVARMPHDVLYRDDIAYLGEPSAPKDEWPAICRQALEYRDRNGANSHYIKRCREWLGVV
;
A
#
# COMPACT_ATOMS: atom_id res chain seq x y z
N MET A 1 1.90 3.78 -21.55
CA MET A 1 0.55 3.62 -20.96
C MET A 1 0.71 3.29 -19.49
N GLY A 2 0.06 4.04 -18.58
CA GLY A 2 0.09 3.73 -17.14
C GLY A 2 -0.67 2.44 -16.80
N PRO A 3 -0.61 1.94 -15.55
CA PRO A 3 -1.48 0.84 -15.12
C PRO A 3 -2.95 1.24 -15.25
N SER A 4 -3.80 0.27 -15.56
CA SER A 4 -5.25 0.41 -15.49
C SER A 4 -5.82 -0.43 -14.37
N TYR A 5 -7.06 -0.19 -13.98
CA TYR A 5 -7.77 -1.00 -13.00
C TYR A 5 -9.14 -1.42 -13.52
N ARG A 6 -9.64 -2.55 -12.99
CA ARG A 6 -10.98 -3.06 -13.25
C ARG A 6 -11.64 -3.48 -11.95
N VAL A 7 -12.72 -2.80 -11.59
CA VAL A 7 -13.58 -3.17 -10.45
C VAL A 7 -14.57 -4.25 -10.88
N LEU A 8 -14.47 -5.43 -10.27
CA LEU A 8 -15.36 -6.57 -10.52
C LEU A 8 -16.78 -6.33 -9.99
N GLU A 9 -17.76 -6.97 -10.62
CA GLU A 9 -19.18 -6.94 -10.20
C GLU A 9 -19.39 -7.44 -8.78
N SER A 10 -18.55 -8.37 -8.32
CA SER A 10 -18.58 -8.89 -6.94
C SER A 10 -18.33 -7.80 -5.90
N LEU A 11 -17.53 -6.77 -6.22
CA LEU A 11 -17.40 -5.59 -5.37
C LEU A 11 -18.62 -4.67 -5.54
N ARG A 12 -19.05 -4.43 -6.79
CA ARG A 12 -20.16 -3.51 -7.10
C ARG A 12 -21.48 -3.87 -6.43
N SER A 13 -21.74 -5.15 -6.26
CA SER A 13 -22.96 -5.69 -5.67
C SER A 13 -22.92 -5.81 -4.15
N ARG A 14 -21.81 -5.45 -3.49
CA ARG A 14 -21.57 -5.78 -2.08
C ARG A 14 -21.08 -4.65 -1.20
N VAL A 15 -20.47 -3.61 -1.77
CA VAL A 15 -19.95 -2.51 -0.95
C VAL A 15 -21.08 -1.61 -0.43
N GLU A 16 -20.89 -1.09 0.78
CA GLU A 16 -21.81 -0.13 1.40
C GLU A 16 -21.39 1.33 1.16
N TYR A 17 -20.29 1.56 0.44
CA TYR A 17 -19.72 2.88 0.15
C TYR A 17 -19.75 3.23 -1.34
N ASP A 18 -19.62 4.52 -1.65
CA ASP A 18 -19.60 5.03 -3.03
C ASP A 18 -18.35 4.54 -3.79
N LEU A 19 -18.59 3.96 -4.97
CA LEU A 19 -17.54 3.50 -5.88
C LEU A 19 -16.92 4.64 -6.69
N GLY A 20 -17.56 5.81 -6.79
CA GLY A 20 -16.99 7.01 -7.41
C GLY A 20 -15.67 7.39 -6.73
N ASP A 21 -15.72 7.60 -5.42
CA ASP A 21 -14.55 7.90 -4.61
C ASP A 21 -13.46 6.83 -4.71
N LEU A 22 -13.82 5.54 -4.68
CA LEU A 22 -12.86 4.45 -4.82
C LEU A 22 -12.18 4.48 -6.20
N ARG A 23 -12.91 4.82 -7.27
CA ARG A 23 -12.35 4.93 -8.62
C ARG A 23 -11.35 6.08 -8.70
N ASP A 24 -11.62 7.19 -8.05
CA ASP A 24 -10.70 8.32 -7.99
C ASP A 24 -9.45 7.97 -7.18
N GLN A 25 -9.62 7.27 -6.05
CA GLN A 25 -8.50 6.73 -5.26
C GLN A 25 -7.61 5.80 -6.10
N LEU A 26 -8.21 4.84 -6.81
CA LEU A 26 -7.48 3.90 -7.67
C LEU A 26 -6.78 4.60 -8.82
N LYS A 27 -7.44 5.59 -9.45
CA LYS A 27 -6.86 6.37 -10.53
C LYS A 27 -5.62 7.11 -10.06
N LEU A 28 -5.74 7.88 -8.97
CA LEU A 28 -4.62 8.60 -8.39
C LEU A 28 -3.50 7.62 -8.02
N ALA A 29 -3.80 6.57 -7.25
CA ALA A 29 -2.79 5.63 -6.79
C ALA A 29 -2.03 4.97 -7.96
N CYS A 30 -2.73 4.57 -9.02
CA CYS A 30 -2.13 4.00 -10.23
C CYS A 30 -1.08 4.92 -10.90
N GLU A 31 -1.24 6.24 -10.83
CA GLU A 31 -0.27 7.19 -11.39
C GLU A 31 1.10 7.12 -10.68
N HIS A 32 1.13 6.65 -9.42
CA HIS A 32 2.34 6.52 -8.61
C HIS A 32 3.04 5.15 -8.69
N TYR A 33 2.46 4.19 -9.41
CA TYR A 33 3.02 2.85 -9.61
C TYR A 33 3.26 2.53 -11.10
N PRO A 34 4.12 3.31 -11.81
CA PRO A 34 4.31 3.19 -13.25
C PRO A 34 4.91 1.83 -13.67
N GLN A 35 5.53 1.10 -12.74
CA GLN A 35 6.08 -0.24 -13.01
C GLN A 35 4.99 -1.29 -13.21
N LEU A 36 3.73 -0.96 -12.89
CA LEU A 36 2.55 -1.73 -13.28
C LEU A 36 2.00 -1.33 -14.66
N GLY A 37 2.69 -0.44 -15.38
CA GLY A 37 2.30 0.07 -16.69
C GLY A 37 1.92 -1.01 -17.71
N GLY A 38 0.83 -0.79 -18.44
CA GLY A 38 0.30 -1.76 -19.42
C GLY A 38 -0.37 -2.99 -18.79
N ARG A 39 -0.43 -3.08 -17.46
CA ARG A 39 -1.16 -4.14 -16.74
C ARG A 39 -2.49 -3.62 -16.20
N THR A 40 -3.43 -4.53 -16.02
CA THR A 40 -4.72 -4.25 -15.37
C THR A 40 -4.76 -4.88 -13.99
N VAL A 41 -4.93 -4.05 -12.96
CA VAL A 41 -5.19 -4.47 -11.57
C VAL A 41 -6.67 -4.79 -11.42
N THR A 42 -6.99 -6.00 -10.96
CA THR A 42 -8.37 -6.39 -10.68
C THR A 42 -8.71 -6.07 -9.23
N VAL A 43 -9.82 -5.35 -9.02
CA VAL A 43 -10.28 -4.96 -7.67
C VAL A 43 -11.53 -5.79 -7.34
N ALA A 44 -11.48 -6.54 -6.25
CA ALA A 44 -12.52 -7.48 -5.83
C ALA A 44 -12.94 -7.26 -4.37
N SER A 45 -14.12 -7.76 -4.01
CA SER A 45 -14.55 -7.81 -2.60
C SER A 45 -13.71 -8.80 -1.81
N ARG A 46 -13.28 -8.41 -0.61
CA ARG A 46 -12.93 -9.34 0.45
C ARG A 46 -14.19 -9.61 1.27
N ARG A 47 -14.62 -10.87 1.36
CA ARG A 47 -15.60 -11.25 2.38
C ARG A 47 -14.82 -11.40 3.67
N SER A 48 -15.21 -10.67 4.71
CA SER A 48 -14.74 -10.96 6.07
C SER A 48 -15.02 -12.44 6.36
N PRO A 49 -14.03 -13.25 6.76
CA PRO A 49 -14.35 -14.53 7.39
C PRO A 49 -15.23 -14.18 8.61
N GLY A 50 -16.34 -14.91 8.77
CA GLY A 50 -17.46 -14.51 9.63
C GLY A 50 -17.05 -13.89 10.97
N ALA A 51 -17.80 -12.87 11.36
CA ALA A 51 -17.67 -12.08 12.58
C ALA A 51 -16.95 -12.79 13.74
N ASP A 52 -15.65 -12.56 13.85
CA ASP A 52 -14.95 -12.52 15.13
C ASP A 52 -14.14 -11.22 15.13
N HIS A 53 -14.75 -10.18 15.72
CA HIS A 53 -14.20 -8.83 15.84
C HIS A 53 -13.10 -8.76 16.92
N SER A 54 -12.18 -9.73 16.93
CA SER A 54 -11.00 -9.68 17.79
C SER A 54 -9.75 -9.70 16.91
N HIS A 55 -9.00 -8.59 16.99
CA HIS A 55 -7.67 -8.36 16.40
C HIS A 55 -7.65 -7.85 14.94
N PHE A 56 -7.60 -6.52 14.81
CA PHE A 56 -6.74 -5.70 13.91
C PHE A 56 -6.16 -6.38 12.64
N THR A 57 -6.98 -7.11 11.88
CA THR A 57 -6.55 -7.73 10.62
C THR A 57 -6.66 -6.65 9.55
N PRO A 58 -5.62 -6.38 8.75
CA PRO A 58 -5.69 -5.36 7.69
C PRO A 58 -6.87 -5.74 6.80
N HIS A 59 -7.84 -4.85 6.65
CA HIS A 59 -9.12 -5.17 6.00
C HIS A 59 -9.01 -5.39 4.48
N ALA A 60 -7.81 -5.23 3.90
CA ALA A 60 -7.49 -5.47 2.50
C ALA A 60 -6.37 -6.52 2.33
N SER A 61 -6.19 -7.01 1.10
CA SER A 61 -5.11 -7.94 0.76
C SER A 61 -4.80 -7.95 -0.73
N ALA A 62 -3.54 -8.14 -1.10
CA ALA A 62 -3.10 -8.34 -2.47
C ALA A 62 -2.85 -9.82 -2.79
N GLU A 63 -3.19 -10.22 -4.01
CA GLU A 63 -2.77 -11.49 -4.63
C GLU A 63 -1.88 -11.16 -5.84
N PRO A 64 -0.56 -11.02 -5.65
CA PRO A 64 0.33 -10.50 -6.69
C PRO A 64 0.37 -11.32 -7.98
N LEU A 65 0.33 -12.66 -7.87
CA LEU A 65 0.30 -13.59 -9.01
C LEU A 65 -0.84 -13.29 -9.99
N ASN A 66 -2.01 -12.95 -9.45
CA ASN A 66 -3.23 -12.71 -10.23
C ASN A 66 -3.47 -11.20 -10.48
N ARG A 67 -2.64 -10.33 -9.91
CA ARG A 67 -2.84 -8.87 -9.87
C ARG A 67 -4.21 -8.48 -9.35
N ILE A 68 -4.63 -9.13 -8.27
CA ILE A 68 -5.89 -8.84 -7.59
C ILE A 68 -5.57 -8.07 -6.31
N ILE A 69 -6.29 -6.98 -6.07
CA ILE A 69 -6.41 -6.41 -4.72
C ILE A 69 -7.83 -6.68 -4.23
N ARG A 70 -7.95 -7.05 -2.96
CA ARG A 70 -9.23 -7.29 -2.30
C ARG A 70 -9.45 -6.23 -1.24
N LEU A 71 -10.59 -5.56 -1.31
CA LEU A 71 -10.95 -4.46 -0.43
C LEU A 71 -12.15 -4.85 0.44
N PRO A 72 -12.28 -4.29 1.66
CA PRO A 72 -13.43 -4.53 2.52
C PRO A 72 -14.73 -4.08 1.85
N VAL A 73 -15.83 -4.71 2.24
CA VAL A 73 -17.17 -4.36 1.72
C VAL A 73 -17.92 -3.41 2.64
N GLU A 74 -17.63 -3.51 3.93
CA GLU A 74 -18.31 -2.84 5.04
C GLU A 74 -17.75 -1.42 5.26
N THR A 75 -16.46 -1.20 4.98
CA THR A 75 -15.79 0.09 5.22
C THR A 75 -15.09 0.59 3.98
N ARG A 76 -15.19 1.90 3.73
CA ARG A 76 -14.47 2.53 2.63
C ARG A 76 -12.95 2.42 2.89
N PRO A 77 -12.16 1.88 1.95
CA PRO A 77 -10.72 1.83 2.12
C PRO A 77 -10.10 3.23 2.09
N SER A 78 -8.95 3.34 2.75
CA SER A 78 -8.15 4.55 2.72
C SER A 78 -7.31 4.65 1.45
N TYR A 79 -6.92 5.88 1.07
CA TYR A 79 -5.83 6.09 0.10
C TYR A 79 -4.60 5.28 0.51
N GLN A 80 -4.19 5.32 1.78
CA GLN A 80 -3.07 4.52 2.27
C GLN A 80 -3.27 3.02 2.04
N THR A 81 -4.47 2.50 2.26
CA THR A 81 -4.82 1.08 1.99
C THR A 81 -4.69 0.77 0.50
N VAL A 82 -5.27 1.59 -0.37
CA VAL A 82 -5.22 1.36 -1.83
C VAL A 82 -3.78 1.41 -2.34
N PHE A 83 -3.00 2.40 -1.92
CA PHE A 83 -1.58 2.49 -2.27
C PHE A 83 -0.80 1.27 -1.73
N HIS A 84 -1.06 0.84 -0.49
CA HIS A 84 -0.38 -0.30 0.12
C HIS A 84 -0.60 -1.60 -0.65
N GLU A 85 -1.83 -1.90 -1.04
CA GLU A 85 -2.12 -3.09 -1.84
C GLU A 85 -1.51 -3.01 -3.26
N LEU A 86 -1.45 -1.82 -3.86
CA LEU A 86 -0.76 -1.63 -5.13
C LEU A 86 0.77 -1.76 -5.00
N ALA A 87 1.34 -1.32 -3.87
CA ALA A 87 2.75 -1.50 -3.57
C ALA A 87 3.13 -2.98 -3.51
N HIS A 88 2.30 -3.82 -2.87
CA HIS A 88 2.49 -5.28 -2.90
C HIS A 88 2.59 -5.84 -4.32
N LEU A 89 1.70 -5.41 -5.22
CA LEU A 89 1.74 -5.84 -6.63
C LEU A 89 3.02 -5.37 -7.34
N GLU A 90 3.42 -4.10 -7.15
CA GLU A 90 4.61 -3.56 -7.78
C GLU A 90 5.89 -4.21 -7.26
N ILE A 91 6.01 -4.38 -5.95
CA ILE A 91 7.17 -5.01 -5.29
C ILE A 91 7.35 -6.44 -5.82
N TYR A 92 6.27 -7.20 -5.90
CA TYR A 92 6.29 -8.55 -6.45
C TYR A 92 6.71 -8.58 -7.92
N GLU A 93 6.17 -7.70 -8.76
CA GLU A 93 6.57 -7.62 -10.17
C GLU A 93 8.06 -7.27 -10.30
N ARG A 94 8.56 -6.31 -9.52
CA ARG A 94 9.99 -5.96 -9.52
C ARG A 94 10.87 -7.12 -9.06
N GLU A 95 10.46 -7.85 -8.02
CA GLU A 95 11.18 -9.05 -7.55
C GLU A 95 11.22 -10.13 -8.63
N ARG A 96 10.10 -10.37 -9.33
CA ARG A 96 10.03 -11.30 -10.45
C ARG A 96 11.00 -10.96 -11.59
N PHE A 97 11.33 -9.68 -11.77
CA PHE A 97 12.34 -9.20 -12.73
C PHE A 97 13.76 -9.05 -12.13
N GLY A 98 14.03 -9.67 -10.98
CA GLY A 98 15.36 -9.78 -10.40
C GLY A 98 15.74 -8.68 -9.42
N ALA A 99 14.82 -7.78 -9.05
CA ALA A 99 15.08 -6.83 -7.97
C ALA A 99 15.12 -7.57 -6.62
N ALA A 100 16.21 -7.43 -5.87
CA ALA A 100 16.28 -7.97 -4.51
C ALA A 100 15.43 -7.10 -3.57
N LEU A 101 14.12 -7.34 -3.48
CA LEU A 101 13.18 -6.64 -2.60
C LEU A 101 12.55 -7.61 -1.59
N PRO A 102 12.26 -7.19 -0.34
CA PRO A 102 11.65 -8.06 0.65
C PRO A 102 10.13 -8.12 0.45
N ALA A 103 9.67 -8.87 -0.55
CA ALA A 103 8.28 -8.87 -1.01
C ALA A 103 7.24 -9.32 0.03
N SER A 104 7.64 -10.06 1.07
CA SER A 104 6.76 -10.50 2.16
C SER A 104 6.76 -9.55 3.37
N SER A 105 7.54 -8.46 3.35
CA SER A 105 7.62 -7.54 4.50
C SER A 105 6.55 -6.45 4.39
N GLU A 106 5.62 -6.47 5.33
CA GLU A 106 4.59 -5.43 5.45
C GLU A 106 5.20 -4.09 5.87
N GLU A 107 6.23 -4.07 6.72
CA GLU A 107 6.94 -2.83 7.05
C GLU A 107 7.61 -2.21 5.83
N PHE A 108 8.31 -3.02 5.02
CA PHE A 108 8.90 -2.53 3.78
C PHE A 108 7.82 -1.97 2.85
N THR A 109 6.72 -2.71 2.66
CA THR A 109 5.60 -2.28 1.82
C THR A 109 5.01 -0.97 2.31
N SER A 110 4.90 -0.79 3.62
CA SER A 110 4.40 0.45 4.24
C SER A 110 5.35 1.63 4.00
N ILE A 111 6.66 1.43 4.16
CA ILE A 111 7.68 2.44 3.81
C ILE A 111 7.62 2.76 2.31
N TYR A 112 7.53 1.73 1.46
CA TYR A 112 7.47 1.85 0.01
C TYR A 112 6.26 2.64 -0.47
N THR A 113 5.13 2.42 0.20
CA THR A 113 3.85 3.08 0.01
C THR A 113 3.97 4.56 0.36
N VAL A 114 4.32 4.89 1.61
CA VAL A 114 4.41 6.27 2.08
C VAL A 114 5.44 7.08 1.31
N ALA A 115 6.56 6.47 0.89
CA ALA A 115 7.57 7.11 0.06
C ALA A 115 7.03 7.65 -1.29
N ARG A 116 5.96 7.04 -1.82
CA ARG A 116 5.33 7.36 -3.12
C ARG A 116 4.06 8.17 -3.01
N MET A 117 3.42 8.16 -1.85
CA MET A 117 2.17 8.88 -1.63
C MET A 117 2.39 10.39 -1.66
N PRO A 118 1.52 11.16 -2.34
CA PRO A 118 1.39 12.58 -2.13
C PRO A 118 1.04 12.89 -0.66
N HIS A 119 1.65 13.93 -0.09
CA HIS A 119 1.47 14.25 1.33
C HIS A 119 0.03 14.72 1.65
N ASP A 120 -0.65 15.32 0.69
CA ASP A 120 -2.03 15.82 0.78
C ASP A 120 -3.08 14.70 0.84
N VAL A 121 -2.72 13.46 0.48
CA VAL A 121 -3.60 12.28 0.60
C VAL A 121 -3.22 11.35 1.76
N LEU A 122 -2.17 11.69 2.53
CA LEU A 122 -1.85 11.04 3.80
C LEU A 122 -2.76 11.59 4.89
N TYR A 123 -3.82 10.85 5.23
CA TYR A 123 -4.81 11.33 6.18
C TYR A 123 -4.82 10.58 7.50
N ARG A 124 -4.37 9.31 7.56
CA ARG A 124 -4.31 8.59 8.83
C ARG A 124 -3.20 9.17 9.70
N ASP A 125 -3.35 9.01 11.01
CA ASP A 125 -2.36 9.43 12.00
C ASP A 125 -1.31 8.34 12.27
N ASP A 126 -1.46 7.18 11.62
CA ASP A 126 -0.53 6.06 11.67
C ASP A 126 -0.01 5.67 10.28
N ILE A 127 1.14 5.01 10.26
CA ILE A 127 1.62 4.22 9.13
C ILE A 127 1.49 2.76 9.54
N ALA A 128 0.69 2.00 8.78
CA ALA A 128 0.49 0.58 9.03
C ALA A 128 1.84 -0.14 9.22
N TYR A 129 1.91 -1.04 10.21
CA TYR A 129 3.11 -1.83 10.54
C TYR A 129 4.36 -1.04 11.00
N LEU A 130 4.37 0.29 10.90
CA LEU A 130 5.42 1.12 11.48
C LEU A 130 5.01 1.67 12.84
N GLY A 131 3.74 2.08 13.00
CA GLY A 131 3.18 2.65 14.22
C GLY A 131 2.69 4.09 14.01
N GLU A 132 2.67 4.88 15.09
CA GLU A 132 2.23 6.29 15.10
C GLU A 132 3.47 7.21 15.11
N PRO A 133 3.83 7.85 13.98
CA PRO A 133 4.96 8.76 13.92
C PRO A 133 4.72 10.04 14.72
N SER A 134 5.77 10.56 15.35
CA SER A 134 5.76 11.89 15.97
C SER A 134 6.30 13.00 15.05
N ALA A 135 7.00 12.63 13.96
CA ALA A 135 7.44 13.57 12.94
C ALA A 135 6.24 14.22 12.20
N PRO A 136 6.38 15.46 11.67
CA PRO A 136 5.34 16.10 10.88
C PRO A 136 4.89 15.24 9.67
N LYS A 137 3.58 15.15 9.45
CA LYS A 137 2.98 14.23 8.45
C LYS A 137 3.43 14.51 7.01
N ASP A 138 3.68 15.77 6.69
CA ASP A 138 4.20 16.22 5.40
C ASP A 138 5.66 15.79 5.15
N GLU A 139 6.42 15.50 6.20
CA GLU A 139 7.79 14.97 6.11
C GLU A 139 7.85 13.45 5.89
N TRP A 140 6.79 12.71 6.21
CA TRP A 140 6.80 11.24 6.16
C TRP A 140 7.21 10.67 4.80
N PRO A 141 6.72 11.17 3.64
CA PRO A 141 7.17 10.67 2.34
C PRO A 141 8.68 10.85 2.13
N ALA A 142 9.25 11.97 2.56
CA ALA A 142 10.68 12.24 2.42
C ALA A 142 11.51 11.31 3.30
N ILE A 143 11.10 11.11 4.56
CA ILE A 143 11.75 10.19 5.49
C ILE A 143 11.71 8.75 4.96
N CYS A 144 10.56 8.30 4.46
CA CYS A 144 10.43 6.96 3.87
C CYS A 144 11.28 6.80 2.60
N ARG A 145 11.37 7.82 1.72
CA ARG A 145 12.30 7.80 0.56
C ARG A 145 13.75 7.67 1.02
N GLN A 146 14.16 8.46 2.01
CA GLN A 146 15.50 8.39 2.58
C GLN A 146 15.83 7.00 3.13
N ALA A 147 14.87 6.31 3.74
CA ALA A 147 15.06 4.94 4.23
C ALA A 147 15.29 3.93 3.09
N LEU A 148 14.56 4.07 1.98
CA LEU A 148 14.76 3.24 0.79
C LEU A 148 16.14 3.51 0.15
N GLU A 149 16.53 4.77 0.00
CA GLU A 149 17.87 5.15 -0.50
C GLU A 149 18.99 4.68 0.42
N TYR A 150 18.77 4.67 1.73
CA TYR A 150 19.71 4.13 2.70
C TYR A 150 19.86 2.62 2.52
N ARG A 151 18.76 1.88 2.32
CA ARG A 151 18.79 0.45 1.98
C ARG A 151 19.56 0.19 0.70
N ASP A 152 19.30 0.95 -0.36
CA ASP A 152 19.92 0.72 -1.67
C ASP A 152 21.44 0.96 -1.62
N ARG A 153 21.91 1.92 -0.81
CA ARG A 153 23.34 2.19 -0.62
C ARG A 153 24.06 1.18 0.28
N ASN A 154 23.37 0.64 1.29
CA ASN A 154 23.99 -0.16 2.36
C ASN A 154 23.59 -1.65 2.31
N GLY A 155 22.75 -2.05 1.36
CA GLY A 155 22.26 -3.40 1.19
C GLY A 155 21.03 -3.76 2.05
N ALA A 156 20.49 -4.96 1.81
CA ALA A 156 19.23 -5.42 2.39
C ALA A 156 19.27 -5.53 3.94
N ASN A 157 20.44 -5.82 4.52
CA ASN A 157 20.63 -6.02 5.97
C ASN A 157 21.02 -4.74 6.73
N SER A 158 20.85 -3.56 6.11
CA SER A 158 21.28 -2.27 6.66
C SER A 158 20.47 -1.75 7.85
N HIS A 159 19.46 -2.49 8.31
CA HIS A 159 18.51 -2.06 9.34
C HIS A 159 17.72 -0.78 8.99
N TYR A 160 17.48 -0.53 7.69
CA TYR A 160 16.77 0.64 7.20
C TYR A 160 15.35 0.81 7.79
N ILE A 161 14.63 -0.26 8.12
CA ILE A 161 13.31 -0.19 8.78
C ILE A 161 13.46 0.45 10.17
N LYS A 162 14.46 0.01 10.94
CA LYS A 162 14.76 0.58 12.25
C LYS A 162 15.12 2.06 12.13
N ARG A 163 15.98 2.42 11.16
CA ARG A 163 16.32 3.81 10.87
C ARG A 163 15.11 4.65 10.47
N CYS A 164 14.21 4.11 9.66
CA CYS A 164 12.97 4.77 9.28
C CYS A 164 12.11 5.07 10.52
N ARG A 165 11.91 4.09 11.40
CA ARG A 165 11.18 4.29 12.67
C ARG A 165 11.84 5.35 13.55
N GLU A 166 13.16 5.34 13.68
CA GLU A 166 13.92 6.37 14.41
C GLU A 166 13.70 7.78 13.83
N TRP A 167 13.76 7.95 12.50
CA TRP A 167 13.54 9.24 11.85
C TRP A 167 12.09 9.72 11.90
N LEU A 168 11.13 8.79 11.84
CA LEU A 168 9.71 9.06 12.02
C LEU A 168 9.35 9.36 13.49
N GLY A 169 10.27 9.06 14.42
CA GLY A 169 10.02 9.17 15.85
C GLY A 169 8.94 8.21 16.34
N VAL A 170 8.90 7.00 15.80
CA VAL A 170 8.01 5.92 16.26
C VAL A 170 8.67 5.17 17.41
N VAL A 171 7.98 5.08 18.55
CA VAL A 171 8.43 4.43 19.79
C VAL A 171 7.97 2.97 19.84
#